data_AF-A0A3N9UUL3-F1
#
_entry.id   AF-A0A3N9UUL3-F1
#
_cell.length_a   1.000
_cell.length_b   1.000
_cell.length_c   1.000
_cell.angle_alpha   90.00
_cell.angle_beta   90.00
_cell.angle_gamma   90.00
#
_symmetry.space_group_name_H-M   'P 1'
#
loop_
_entity.id
_entity.type
_entity.pdbx_description
1 polymer ?
#
loop_
_entity_poly.entity_id
_entity_poly.type
_entity_poly.pdbx_seq_one_letter_code
_entity_poly.pdbx_strand_id
1 'polypeptide(L)'
;MRSAPRCHRKQPARREQFTSARSTRCPTPTRQQAQESKTCAWSLWISPGPWGRPPPSTDESSMQAWSVRINRHPHGQCAFTLIEVLVSMAVLLLMVVMLHGILSGSSGAWKLGEANKDRMQNARTISDFIANELESALLPLNRTSTNSLQLVVNPPGISAAVSHRDSIFWQSPLAVDQALGDIAEIGYFVRWDTQTNPQNPRAVLCRFFVNLTARDPATGAVTANPDFLISS
;
A
#
# COMPACT_ATOMS: atom_id res chain seq x y z
N MET A 1 -22.00 47.56 -36.41
CA MET A 1 -21.65 46.23 -36.96
C MET A 1 -20.83 45.48 -35.93
N ARG A 2 -21.41 44.48 -35.25
CA ARG A 2 -20.74 43.62 -34.27
C ARG A 2 -20.90 42.18 -34.76
N SER A 3 -19.80 41.51 -35.10
CA SER A 3 -19.80 40.08 -35.45
C SER A 3 -19.25 39.28 -34.27
N ALA A 4 -20.09 38.45 -33.67
CA ALA A 4 -19.68 37.46 -32.67
C ALA A 4 -19.20 36.17 -33.36
N PRO A 5 -18.14 35.50 -32.85
CA PRO A 5 -17.67 34.24 -33.42
C PRO A 5 -18.49 33.04 -32.94
N ARG A 6 -18.70 32.13 -33.89
CA ARG A 6 -19.54 30.93 -33.86
C ARG A 6 -18.82 29.77 -33.15
N CYS A 7 -19.41 29.24 -32.09
CA CYS A 7 -18.88 28.14 -31.29
C CYS A 7 -19.14 26.79 -31.99
N HIS A 8 -18.09 26.07 -32.39
CA HIS A 8 -18.19 24.74 -33.01
C HIS A 8 -18.22 23.64 -31.94
N ARG A 9 -19.36 22.93 -31.89
CA ARG A 9 -19.62 21.77 -31.04
C ARG A 9 -18.97 20.52 -31.67
N LYS A 10 -17.94 19.95 -31.05
CA LYS A 10 -17.38 18.63 -31.41
C LYS A 10 -18.13 17.52 -30.65
N GLN A 11 -18.58 16.50 -31.37
CA GLN A 11 -19.17 15.26 -30.84
C GLN A 11 -18.07 14.33 -30.24
N PRO A 12 -18.39 13.53 -29.21
CA PRO A 12 -17.44 12.57 -28.65
C PRO A 12 -17.36 11.26 -29.46
N ALA A 13 -16.14 10.77 -29.61
CA ALA A 13 -15.80 9.55 -30.31
C ALA A 13 -16.09 8.28 -29.47
N ARG A 14 -16.70 7.34 -30.18
CA ARG A 14 -16.88 5.90 -29.99
C ARG A 14 -15.85 5.21 -29.07
N ARG A 15 -16.36 4.65 -27.96
CA ARG A 15 -15.65 3.76 -27.03
C ARG A 15 -15.63 2.35 -27.63
N GLU A 16 -14.49 1.90 -28.16
CA GLU A 16 -14.29 0.49 -28.48
C GLU A 16 -13.74 -0.23 -27.24
N GLN A 17 -14.56 -1.11 -26.67
CA GLN A 17 -14.17 -2.02 -25.61
C GLN A 17 -13.43 -3.19 -26.23
N PHE A 18 -12.09 -3.19 -26.13
CA PHE A 18 -11.29 -4.37 -26.39
C PHE A 18 -11.04 -5.09 -25.05
N THR A 19 -11.84 -6.12 -24.78
CA THR A 19 -11.58 -7.08 -23.70
C THR A 19 -10.47 -8.03 -24.16
N SER A 20 -9.23 -7.76 -23.74
CA SER A 20 -8.11 -8.68 -23.92
C SER A 20 -7.91 -9.51 -22.66
N ALA A 21 -8.29 -10.79 -22.75
CA ALA A 21 -8.02 -11.81 -21.75
C ALA A 21 -6.50 -12.06 -21.68
N ARG A 22 -5.84 -11.61 -20.61
CA ARG A 22 -4.43 -11.91 -20.37
C ARG A 22 -4.30 -13.02 -19.32
N SER A 23 -3.95 -14.19 -19.83
CA SER A 23 -3.52 -15.37 -19.07
C SER A 23 -2.28 -15.02 -18.22
N THR A 24 -2.47 -14.98 -16.91
CA THR A 24 -1.39 -14.91 -15.92
C THR A 24 -0.82 -16.30 -15.70
N ARG A 25 0.32 -16.61 -16.34
CA ARG A 25 1.21 -17.68 -15.86
C ARG A 25 2.13 -17.08 -14.80
N CYS A 26 2.01 -17.59 -13.57
CA CYS A 26 2.94 -17.29 -12.49
C CYS A 26 4.32 -17.89 -12.78
N PRO A 27 5.43 -17.17 -12.59
CA PRO A 27 6.76 -17.76 -12.54
C PRO A 27 6.98 -18.46 -11.19
N THR A 28 7.46 -19.69 -11.27
CA THR A 28 7.90 -20.51 -10.14
C THR A 28 9.13 -19.87 -9.48
N PRO A 29 9.16 -19.65 -8.15
CA PRO A 29 10.34 -19.13 -7.48
C PRO A 29 11.43 -20.19 -7.37
N THR A 30 12.63 -19.82 -7.83
CA THR A 30 13.85 -20.61 -7.80
C THR A 30 14.34 -20.80 -6.36
N ARG A 31 14.65 -22.06 -6.10
CA ARG A 31 15.11 -22.70 -4.87
C ARG A 31 16.51 -22.23 -4.45
N GLN A 32 16.64 -21.35 -3.44
CA GLN A 32 17.82 -21.29 -2.56
C GLN A 32 17.62 -20.34 -1.37
N GLN A 33 17.11 -20.89 -0.27
CA GLN A 33 17.64 -20.68 1.09
C GLN A 33 16.89 -21.62 2.04
N ALA A 34 17.42 -22.83 2.14
CA ALA A 34 17.06 -23.78 3.17
C ALA A 34 18.08 -23.65 4.30
N GLN A 35 17.76 -22.89 5.34
CA GLN A 35 18.08 -23.28 6.72
C GLN A 35 17.32 -22.41 7.72
N GLU A 36 16.49 -23.13 8.48
CA GLU A 36 15.98 -22.79 9.82
C GLU A 36 14.97 -21.65 9.98
N SER A 37 13.73 -21.96 9.62
CA SER A 37 12.55 -21.41 10.28
C SER A 37 11.57 -22.54 10.64
N LYS A 38 11.98 -23.35 11.62
CA LYS A 38 11.04 -24.16 12.39
C LYS A 38 10.33 -23.21 13.35
N THR A 39 9.11 -22.80 13.00
CA THR A 39 8.00 -22.33 13.85
C THR A 39 7.27 -21.17 13.16
N CYS A 40 6.29 -21.50 12.31
CA CYS A 40 5.10 -20.68 12.04
C CYS A 40 4.18 -21.47 11.09
N ALA A 41 3.75 -22.64 11.52
CA ALA A 41 2.68 -23.41 10.88
C ALA A 41 1.52 -23.55 11.88
N TRP A 42 0.84 -22.43 12.16
CA TRP A 42 -0.39 -22.40 12.97
C TRP A 42 -1.49 -21.49 12.36
N SER A 43 -1.32 -21.00 11.13
CA SER A 43 -2.34 -20.21 10.43
C SER A 43 -3.06 -21.04 9.37
N LEU A 44 -3.77 -22.07 9.81
CA LEU A 44 -4.65 -22.84 8.94
C LEU A 44 -5.98 -23.10 9.69
N TRP A 45 -7.07 -22.66 9.06
CA TRP A 45 -8.48 -22.94 9.37
C TRP A 45 -9.14 -22.19 10.53
N ILE A 46 -9.53 -20.93 10.28
CA ILE A 46 -10.84 -20.45 10.74
C ILE A 46 -11.60 -19.98 9.50
N SER A 47 -12.07 -20.94 8.71
CA SER A 47 -13.22 -20.67 7.84
C SER A 47 -14.42 -20.43 8.76
N PRO A 48 -15.12 -19.28 8.66
CA PRO A 48 -16.42 -19.14 9.30
C PRO A 48 -17.36 -20.15 8.63
N GLY A 49 -17.59 -21.28 9.29
CA GLY A 49 -18.60 -22.22 8.87
C GLY A 49 -19.96 -21.50 8.79
N PRO A 50 -20.83 -21.85 7.83
CA PRO A 50 -22.17 -21.32 7.77
C PRO A 50 -22.95 -21.92 8.94
N TRP A 51 -22.99 -21.20 10.05
CA TRP A 51 -23.89 -21.54 11.16
C TRP A 51 -25.31 -21.53 10.61
N GLY A 52 -25.85 -22.74 10.51
CA GLY A 52 -27.16 -23.01 9.96
C GLY A 52 -28.21 -22.16 10.65
N ARG A 53 -29.11 -21.61 9.84
CA ARG A 53 -30.38 -21.09 10.36
C ARG A 53 -31.08 -22.22 11.10
N PRO A 54 -31.54 -22.00 12.35
CA PRO A 54 -32.39 -22.97 13.00
C PRO A 54 -33.72 -23.07 12.21
N PRO A 55 -34.29 -24.29 12.06
CA PRO A 55 -35.59 -24.45 11.43
C PRO A 55 -36.70 -23.82 12.30
N PRO A 56 -37.77 -23.30 11.68
CA PRO A 56 -38.94 -22.85 12.41
C PRO A 56 -39.77 -24.08 12.82
N SER A 57 -39.63 -24.54 14.06
CA SER A 57 -40.60 -25.45 14.66
C SER A 57 -41.62 -24.62 15.44
N THR A 58 -42.75 -24.42 14.78
CA THR A 58 -44.05 -24.13 15.39
C THR A 58 -44.42 -25.26 16.35
N ASP A 59 -44.28 -25.04 17.64
CA ASP A 59 -45.11 -25.75 18.62
C ASP A 59 -45.32 -24.88 19.86
N GLU A 60 -46.43 -24.15 19.82
CA GLU A 60 -46.87 -23.12 20.76
C GLU A 60 -47.68 -23.71 21.93
N SER A 61 -47.46 -25.00 22.27
CA SER A 61 -48.34 -25.74 23.18
C SER A 61 -47.62 -26.43 24.34
N SER A 62 -46.44 -25.94 24.73
CA SER A 62 -45.75 -26.41 25.94
C SER A 62 -45.12 -25.26 26.74
N MET A 63 -45.92 -24.21 26.99
CA MET A 63 -45.76 -23.40 28.20
C MET A 63 -46.12 -24.23 29.44
N GLN A 64 -45.42 -25.35 29.67
CA GLN A 64 -45.26 -25.83 31.03
C GLN A 64 -44.26 -24.89 31.68
N ALA A 65 -44.84 -23.93 32.39
CA ALA A 65 -44.18 -23.07 33.34
C ALA A 65 -43.10 -23.87 34.08
N TRP A 66 -41.85 -23.69 33.67
CA TRP A 66 -40.71 -23.96 34.53
C TRP A 66 -40.77 -22.91 35.63
N SER A 67 -41.66 -23.14 36.59
CA SER A 67 -41.58 -22.51 37.89
C SER A 67 -40.25 -22.99 38.45
N VAL A 68 -39.20 -22.19 38.26
CA VAL A 68 -37.97 -22.29 39.02
C VAL A 68 -38.43 -22.09 40.47
N ARG A 69 -38.80 -23.18 41.15
CA ARG A 69 -38.90 -23.21 42.59
C ARG A 69 -37.47 -23.05 43.06
N ILE A 70 -37.08 -21.80 43.22
CA ILE A 70 -35.90 -21.43 43.97
C ILE A 70 -36.19 -21.97 45.36
N ASN A 71 -35.67 -23.17 45.63
CA ASN A 71 -35.78 -23.85 46.91
C ASN A 71 -35.06 -22.93 47.90
N ARG A 72 -35.82 -22.04 48.55
CA ARG A 72 -35.33 -21.18 49.63
C ARG A 72 -35.10 -22.10 50.82
N HIS A 73 -33.98 -22.82 50.79
CA HIS A 73 -33.45 -23.42 51.99
C HIS A 73 -33.30 -22.28 53.01
N PRO A 74 -33.82 -22.42 54.24
CA PRO A 74 -33.59 -21.43 55.28
C PRO A 74 -32.09 -21.32 55.46
N HIS A 75 -31.52 -20.25 54.90
CA HIS A 75 -30.11 -19.95 54.99
C HIS A 75 -29.83 -19.67 56.46
N GLY A 76 -29.31 -20.67 57.17
CA GLY A 76 -28.45 -20.41 58.31
C GLY A 76 -27.41 -19.40 57.82
N GLN A 77 -27.46 -18.20 58.38
CA GLN A 77 -26.67 -17.05 57.95
C GLN A 77 -25.19 -17.29 58.31
N CYS A 78 -24.54 -18.21 57.59
CA CYS A 78 -23.08 -18.28 57.55
C CYS A 78 -22.63 -17.10 56.69
N ALA A 79 -22.46 -15.95 57.32
CA ALA A 79 -21.74 -14.84 56.73
C ALA A 79 -20.35 -15.35 56.30
N PHE A 80 -19.93 -15.02 55.08
CA PHE A 80 -18.57 -15.29 54.64
C PHE A 80 -17.59 -14.71 55.64
N THR A 81 -16.66 -15.54 56.08
CA THR A 81 -15.62 -15.07 57.00
C THR A 81 -14.79 -14.02 56.27
N LEU A 82 -14.39 -12.96 56.98
CA LEU A 82 -13.60 -11.86 56.40
C LEU A 82 -12.34 -12.38 55.69
N ILE A 83 -11.75 -13.46 56.21
CA ILE A 83 -10.56 -14.10 55.62
C ILE A 83 -10.85 -14.73 54.25
N GLU A 84 -12.03 -15.33 54.04
CA GLU A 84 -12.40 -15.95 52.76
C GLU A 84 -12.58 -14.91 51.64
N VAL A 85 -13.13 -13.74 52.00
CA VAL A 85 -13.24 -12.60 51.08
C VAL A 85 -11.86 -12.03 50.73
N LEU A 86 -10.95 -11.90 51.71
CA LEU A 86 -9.59 -11.43 51.46
C LEU A 86 -8.80 -12.37 50.55
N VAL A 87 -8.90 -13.68 50.77
CA VAL A 87 -8.23 -14.69 49.92
C VAL A 87 -8.78 -14.65 48.49
N SER A 88 -10.11 -14.57 48.35
CA SER A 88 -10.76 -14.50 47.04
C SER A 88 -10.34 -13.24 46.25
N MET A 89 -10.25 -12.09 46.92
CA MET A 89 -9.75 -10.85 46.31
C MET A 89 -8.27 -10.96 45.90
N ALA A 90 -7.43 -11.59 46.72
CA ALA A 90 -6.01 -11.79 46.39
C ALA A 90 -5.83 -12.65 45.12
N VAL A 91 -6.57 -13.76 45.01
CA VAL A 91 -6.54 -14.62 43.81
C VAL A 91 -7.07 -13.88 42.59
N LEU A 92 -8.14 -13.11 42.74
CA LEU A 92 -8.71 -12.30 41.65
C LEU A 92 -7.69 -11.28 41.11
N LEU A 93 -7.00 -10.54 42.00
CA LEU A 93 -5.98 -9.58 41.60
C LEU A 93 -4.82 -10.25 40.86
N LEU A 94 -4.37 -11.42 41.34
CA LEU A 94 -3.33 -12.19 40.67
C LEU A 94 -3.75 -12.59 39.25
N MET A 95 -4.98 -13.07 39.07
CA MET A 95 -5.50 -13.41 37.73
C MET A 95 -5.59 -12.19 36.80
N VAL A 96 -6.03 -11.04 37.31
CA VAL A 96 -6.12 -9.80 36.53
C VAL A 96 -4.73 -9.35 36.05
N VAL A 97 -3.70 -9.41 36.90
CA VAL A 97 -2.32 -9.06 36.53
C VAL A 97 -1.79 -9.98 35.43
N MET A 98 -2.03 -11.28 35.55
CA MET A 98 -1.63 -12.24 34.51
C MET A 98 -2.33 -11.96 33.17
N LEU A 99 -3.64 -11.72 33.20
CA LEU A 99 -4.41 -11.39 31.99
C LEU A 99 -3.93 -10.08 31.35
N HIS A 100 -3.61 -9.08 32.16
CA HIS A 100 -3.08 -7.80 31.67
C HIS A 100 -1.73 -7.97 30.95
N GLY A 101 -0.86 -8.86 31.44
CA GLY A 101 0.40 -9.20 30.77
C GLY A 101 0.18 -9.77 29.37
N ILE A 102 -0.77 -10.70 29.22
CA ILE A 102 -1.12 -11.31 27.92
C ILE A 102 -1.71 -10.29 26.97
N LEU A 103 -2.65 -9.47 27.43
CA LEU A 103 -3.28 -8.42 26.62
C LEU A 103 -2.27 -7.39 26.12
N SER A 104 -1.34 -6.99 26.99
CA SER A 104 -0.27 -6.05 26.62
C SER A 104 0.64 -6.63 25.54
N GLY A 105 1.05 -7.90 25.68
CA GLY A 105 1.83 -8.60 24.66
C GLY A 105 1.11 -8.73 23.31
N SER A 106 -0.18 -9.10 23.34
CA SER A 106 -1.02 -9.19 22.14
C SER A 106 -1.15 -7.84 21.43
N SER A 107 -1.32 -6.75 22.19
CA SER A 107 -1.41 -5.40 21.61
C SER A 107 -0.12 -4.96 20.90
N GLY A 108 1.05 -5.35 21.43
CA GLY A 108 2.34 -5.08 20.81
C GLY A 108 2.52 -5.85 19.50
N ALA A 109 2.19 -7.14 19.52
CA ALA A 109 2.23 -7.98 18.33
C ALA A 109 1.28 -7.47 17.23
N TRP A 110 0.08 -7.00 17.61
CA TRP A 110 -0.88 -6.40 16.69
C TRP A 110 -0.33 -5.13 16.03
N LYS A 111 0.24 -4.21 16.81
CA LYS A 111 0.84 -2.97 16.28
C LYS A 111 1.99 -3.26 15.31
N LEU A 112 2.82 -4.26 15.62
CA LEU A 112 3.89 -4.68 14.72
C LEU A 112 3.33 -5.29 13.41
N GLY A 113 2.26 -6.08 13.53
CA GLY A 113 1.53 -6.63 12.38
C GLY A 113 0.97 -5.54 11.46
N GLU A 114 0.30 -4.53 12.02
CA GLU A 114 -0.27 -3.43 11.24
C GLU A 114 0.84 -2.61 10.55
N ALA A 115 1.93 -2.31 11.27
CA ALA A 115 3.06 -1.60 10.67
C ALA A 115 3.69 -2.37 9.49
N ASN A 116 3.76 -3.71 9.57
CA ASN A 116 4.27 -4.52 8.47
C ASN A 116 3.29 -4.55 7.28
N LYS A 117 1.99 -4.66 7.57
CA LYS A 117 0.93 -4.62 6.56
C LYS A 117 0.95 -3.29 5.80
N ASP A 118 1.06 -2.17 6.51
CA ASP A 118 1.15 -0.83 5.90
C ASP A 118 2.36 -0.70 4.97
N ARG A 119 3.53 -1.22 5.39
CA ARG A 119 4.73 -1.24 4.55
C ARG A 119 4.54 -2.05 3.27
N MET A 120 3.94 -3.23 3.38
CA MET A 120 3.67 -4.09 2.22
C MET A 120 2.64 -3.48 1.27
N GLN A 121 1.59 -2.86 1.81
CA GLN A 121 0.59 -2.16 1.02
C GLN A 121 1.22 -0.97 0.28
N ASN A 122 2.00 -0.15 0.98
CA ASN A 122 2.69 0.97 0.37
C ASN A 122 3.68 0.51 -0.71
N ALA A 123 4.45 -0.55 -0.46
CA ALA A 123 5.36 -1.13 -1.45
C ALA A 123 4.61 -1.55 -2.72
N ARG A 124 3.45 -2.22 -2.59
CA ARG A 124 2.62 -2.60 -3.74
C ARG A 124 2.12 -1.38 -4.49
N THR A 125 1.57 -0.38 -3.80
CA THR A 125 1.10 0.86 -4.44
C THR A 125 2.21 1.57 -5.20
N ILE A 126 3.42 1.64 -4.64
CA ILE A 126 4.58 2.24 -5.32
C ILE A 126 4.99 1.40 -6.53
N SER A 127 5.06 0.06 -6.41
CA SER A 127 5.40 -0.82 -7.52
C SER A 127 4.38 -0.74 -8.66
N ASP A 128 3.09 -0.72 -8.35
CA ASP A 128 2.03 -0.58 -9.35
C ASP A 128 2.11 0.78 -10.06
N PHE A 129 2.43 1.84 -9.31
CA PHE A 129 2.64 3.17 -9.86
C PHE A 129 3.83 3.19 -10.84
N ILE A 130 4.98 2.65 -10.45
CA ILE A 130 6.16 2.55 -11.32
C ILE A 130 5.87 1.67 -12.55
N ALA A 131 5.17 0.54 -12.37
CA ALA A 131 4.80 -0.34 -13.45
C ALA A 131 3.92 0.39 -14.48
N ASN A 132 2.93 1.15 -14.04
CA ASN A 132 2.08 1.94 -14.93
C ASN A 132 2.88 3.01 -15.70
N GLU A 133 3.87 3.67 -15.07
CA GLU A 133 4.73 4.65 -15.77
C GLU A 133 5.73 3.99 -16.72
N LEU A 134 6.15 2.75 -16.43
CA LEU A 134 7.00 1.95 -17.33
C LEU A 134 6.22 1.39 -18.52
N GLU A 135 4.94 1.08 -18.35
CA GLU A 135 4.06 0.67 -19.46
C GLU A 135 3.89 1.78 -20.50
N SER A 136 4.00 3.05 -20.10
CA SER A 136 3.99 4.20 -21.00
C SER A 136 5.38 4.58 -21.53
N ALA A 137 6.43 3.80 -21.25
CA ALA A 137 7.76 4.10 -21.75
C ALA A 137 7.83 4.03 -23.29
N LEU A 138 8.35 5.09 -23.90
CA LEU A 138 8.56 5.16 -25.34
C LEU A 138 9.80 4.36 -25.75
N LEU A 139 9.64 3.57 -26.82
CA LEU A 139 10.75 2.91 -27.47
C LEU A 139 11.51 3.93 -28.34
N PRO A 140 12.84 3.76 -28.49
CA PRO A 140 13.64 4.61 -29.36
C PRO A 140 13.10 4.57 -30.78
N LEU A 141 12.71 5.73 -31.31
CA LEU A 141 12.28 5.87 -32.70
C LEU A 141 13.43 5.60 -33.67
N ASN A 142 14.66 5.92 -33.27
CA ASN A 142 15.85 5.67 -34.06
C ASN A 142 16.90 4.88 -33.26
N ARG A 143 17.07 3.60 -33.60
CA ARG A 143 18.02 2.69 -32.93
C ARG A 143 19.48 3.08 -33.11
N THR A 144 19.80 3.93 -34.09
CA THR A 144 21.18 4.37 -34.33
C THR A 144 21.52 5.69 -33.64
N SER A 145 20.52 6.38 -33.06
CA SER A 145 20.75 7.62 -32.31
C SER A 145 21.15 7.29 -30.88
N THR A 146 22.39 7.58 -30.52
CA THR A 146 22.88 7.54 -29.13
C THR A 146 22.35 8.69 -28.28
N ASN A 147 21.73 9.68 -28.91
CA ASN A 147 21.34 10.96 -28.30
C ASN A 147 19.85 10.99 -27.91
N SER A 148 19.16 9.86 -28.02
CA SER A 148 17.77 9.71 -27.58
C SER A 148 17.78 8.87 -26.31
N LEU A 149 17.18 9.36 -25.22
CA LEU A 149 17.04 8.62 -23.96
C LEU A 149 16.20 7.36 -24.18
N GLN A 150 16.88 6.28 -24.52
CA GLN A 150 16.37 4.92 -24.56
C GLN A 150 16.64 4.32 -23.18
N LEU A 151 15.61 4.17 -22.35
CA LEU A 151 15.64 3.55 -21.01
C LEU A 151 17.06 3.45 -20.43
N VAL A 152 17.55 4.55 -19.86
CA VAL A 152 18.95 4.68 -19.45
C VAL A 152 19.08 4.42 -17.96
N VAL A 153 20.01 3.54 -17.61
CA VAL A 153 20.43 3.31 -16.22
C VAL A 153 21.65 4.20 -15.97
N ASN A 154 21.53 5.12 -15.01
CA ASN A 154 22.60 6.05 -14.62
C ASN A 154 23.25 6.82 -15.80
N PRO A 155 22.52 7.74 -16.48
CA PRO A 155 23.08 8.52 -17.57
C PRO A 155 24.32 9.33 -17.15
N PRO A 156 25.31 9.52 -18.05
CA PRO A 156 26.40 10.44 -17.79
C PRO A 156 25.87 11.88 -17.79
N GLY A 157 26.31 12.72 -16.84
CA GLY A 157 25.96 14.15 -16.81
C GLY A 157 24.93 14.56 -15.76
N ILE A 158 24.29 13.61 -15.08
CA ILE A 158 23.46 13.93 -13.90
C ILE A 158 24.35 14.38 -12.73
N SER A 159 23.84 15.34 -11.95
CA SER A 159 24.52 15.76 -10.72
C SER A 159 24.82 14.57 -9.82
N ALA A 160 25.95 14.62 -9.09
CA ALA A 160 26.34 13.56 -8.16
C ALA A 160 25.29 13.28 -7.06
N ALA A 161 24.35 14.20 -6.83
CA ALA A 161 23.24 14.01 -5.92
C ALA A 161 22.17 13.04 -6.45
N VAL A 162 22.10 12.84 -7.77
CA VAL A 162 21.10 12.03 -8.47
C VAL A 162 21.73 10.80 -9.13
N SER A 163 23.02 10.85 -9.46
CA SER A 163 23.79 9.70 -9.95
C SER A 163 24.00 8.66 -8.84
N HIS A 164 23.04 7.74 -8.72
CA HIS A 164 23.13 6.56 -7.88
C HIS A 164 23.12 5.31 -8.77
N ARG A 165 23.74 4.22 -8.27
CA ARG A 165 23.78 2.92 -8.97
C ARG A 165 22.39 2.38 -9.30
N ASP A 166 21.38 2.77 -8.52
CA ASP A 166 20.01 2.31 -8.64
C ASP A 166 19.10 3.43 -9.17
N SER A 167 19.48 3.99 -10.32
CA SER A 167 18.70 5.04 -11.01
C SER A 167 18.34 4.61 -12.43
N ILE A 168 17.09 4.86 -12.82
CA ILE A 168 16.53 4.47 -14.12
C ILE A 168 15.69 5.62 -14.67
N PHE A 169 15.91 5.96 -15.94
CA PHE A 169 15.29 7.09 -16.62
C PHE A 169 14.76 6.66 -17.99
N TRP A 170 13.61 7.19 -18.40
CA TRP A 170 13.01 6.93 -19.71
C TRP A 170 12.12 8.09 -20.16
N GLN A 171 11.79 8.08 -21.44
CA GLN A 171 10.84 9.02 -22.02
C GLN A 171 9.44 8.40 -22.04
N SER A 172 8.42 9.20 -21.74
CA SER A 172 7.02 8.76 -21.67
C SER A 172 6.08 9.87 -22.17
N PRO A 173 4.94 9.54 -22.81
CA PRO A 173 3.97 10.53 -23.27
C PRO A 173 3.07 11.01 -22.11
N LEU A 174 3.70 11.57 -21.08
CA LEU A 174 3.07 12.04 -19.84
C LEU A 174 3.39 13.53 -19.61
N ALA A 175 3.61 14.30 -20.68
CA ALA A 175 3.87 15.73 -20.55
C ALA A 175 2.65 16.44 -19.97
N VAL A 176 2.89 17.29 -18.95
CA VAL A 176 1.82 18.12 -18.37
C VAL A 176 1.48 19.29 -19.29
N ASP A 177 2.46 19.73 -20.09
CA ASP A 177 2.32 20.81 -21.05
C ASP A 177 2.67 20.32 -22.46
N GLN A 178 1.70 20.42 -23.35
CA GLN A 178 1.77 19.91 -24.72
C GLN A 178 2.20 20.98 -25.74
N ALA A 179 2.62 22.17 -25.30
CA ALA A 179 2.92 23.29 -26.19
C ALA A 179 4.07 23.02 -27.18
N LEU A 180 5.11 22.28 -26.77
CA LEU A 180 6.25 21.91 -27.62
C LEU A 180 6.34 20.41 -27.91
N GLY A 181 5.51 19.58 -27.28
CA GLY A 181 5.48 18.14 -27.46
C GLY A 181 4.79 17.44 -26.29
N ASP A 182 4.39 16.18 -26.49
CA ASP A 182 3.67 15.40 -25.49
C ASP A 182 4.60 14.46 -24.69
N ILE A 183 5.92 14.63 -24.80
CA ILE A 183 6.92 13.75 -24.21
C ILE A 183 7.54 14.41 -22.97
N ALA A 184 7.64 13.65 -21.89
CA ALA A 184 8.38 14.01 -20.69
C ALA A 184 9.47 12.96 -20.40
N GLU A 185 10.54 13.41 -19.75
CA GLU A 185 11.53 12.52 -19.16
C GLU A 185 11.13 12.22 -17.72
N ILE A 186 11.10 10.95 -17.39
CA ILE A 186 10.74 10.45 -16.07
C ILE A 186 11.86 9.54 -15.60
N GLY A 187 12.16 9.58 -14.31
CA GLY A 187 13.06 8.62 -13.72
C GLY A 187 12.81 8.38 -12.25
N TYR A 188 13.41 7.32 -11.75
CA TYR A 188 13.40 6.98 -10.33
C TYR A 188 14.81 6.72 -9.86
N PHE A 189 15.11 7.18 -8.66
CA PHE A 189 16.39 6.95 -8.01
C PHE A 189 16.21 6.86 -6.50
N VAL A 190 17.07 6.08 -5.85
CA VAL A 190 17.11 6.00 -4.40
C VAL A 190 18.05 7.06 -3.86
N ARG A 191 17.54 7.95 -3.02
CA ARG A 191 18.32 8.93 -2.28
C ARG A 191 18.45 8.48 -0.83
N TRP A 192 19.66 8.43 -0.32
CA TRP A 192 19.91 8.20 1.10
C TRP A 192 19.84 9.53 1.85
N ASP A 193 18.86 9.68 2.73
CA ASP A 193 18.78 10.81 3.64
C ASP A 193 19.70 10.58 4.84
N THR A 194 20.86 11.21 4.79
CA THR A 194 21.85 11.24 5.88
C THR A 194 21.70 12.48 6.76
N GLN A 195 20.86 13.45 6.38
CA GLN A 195 20.74 14.74 7.08
C GLN A 195 19.89 14.62 8.34
N THR A 196 18.80 13.86 8.26
CA THR A 196 17.88 13.72 9.40
C THR A 196 18.42 12.80 10.49
N ASN A 197 19.13 11.73 10.13
CA ASN A 197 19.77 10.82 11.08
C ASN A 197 21.05 10.20 10.48
N PRO A 198 22.23 10.76 10.80
CA PRO A 198 23.50 10.26 10.26
C PRO A 198 23.81 8.80 10.67
N GLN A 199 23.29 8.36 11.81
CA GLN A 199 23.54 7.00 12.33
C GLN A 199 22.62 5.94 11.73
N ASN A 200 21.50 6.37 11.15
CA ASN A 200 20.51 5.48 10.54
C ASN A 200 19.96 6.12 9.25
N PRO A 201 20.77 6.14 8.18
CA PRO A 201 20.37 6.76 6.93
C PRO A 201 19.16 6.03 6.37
N ARG A 202 18.16 6.80 5.95
CA ARG A 202 16.92 6.24 5.38
C ARG A 202 16.97 6.33 3.88
N ALA A 203 16.72 5.21 3.20
CA ALA A 203 16.49 5.20 1.77
C ALA A 203 15.12 5.84 1.47
N VAL A 204 15.12 6.81 0.57
CA VAL A 204 13.91 7.46 0.06
C VAL A 204 13.91 7.27 -1.45
N LEU A 205 12.83 6.70 -1.97
CA LEU A 205 12.61 6.65 -3.41
C LEU A 205 12.19 8.05 -3.89
N CYS A 206 12.96 8.62 -4.80
CA CYS A 206 12.68 9.91 -5.41
C CYS A 206 12.25 9.71 -6.86
N ARG A 207 11.27 10.50 -7.29
CA ARG A 207 10.83 10.58 -8.68
C ARG A 207 11.41 11.83 -9.32
N PHE A 208 12.05 11.64 -10.46
CA PHE A 208 12.53 12.67 -11.36
C PHE A 208 11.50 12.89 -12.47
N PHE A 209 11.19 14.14 -12.79
CA PHE A 209 10.23 14.47 -13.83
C PHE A 209 10.58 15.81 -14.47
N VAL A 210 10.79 15.79 -15.78
CA VAL A 210 11.15 16.97 -16.56
C VAL A 210 10.27 17.02 -17.81
N ASN A 211 9.54 18.13 -17.95
CA ASN A 211 8.79 18.40 -19.17
C ASN A 211 9.73 18.93 -20.27
N LEU A 212 9.33 18.71 -21.52
CA LEU A 212 9.98 19.30 -22.70
C LEU A 212 9.98 20.83 -22.67
N THR A 213 8.95 21.41 -22.04
CA THR A 213 8.78 22.86 -21.90
C THR A 213 9.24 23.33 -20.54
N ALA A 214 9.92 24.48 -20.52
CA ALA A 214 10.15 25.27 -19.33
C ALA A 214 9.42 26.61 -19.52
N ARG A 215 8.72 27.04 -18.46
CA ARG A 215 8.15 28.39 -18.43
C ARG A 215 9.15 29.30 -17.76
N ASP A 216 9.61 30.31 -18.48
CA ASP A 216 10.47 31.35 -17.91
C ASP A 216 9.68 32.10 -16.81
N PRO A 217 10.17 32.13 -15.56
CA PRO A 217 9.47 32.81 -14.46
C PRO A 217 9.39 34.32 -14.65
N ALA A 218 10.30 34.95 -15.41
CA ALA A 218 10.31 36.40 -15.60
C ALA A 218 9.35 36.86 -16.69
N THR A 219 9.31 36.14 -17.82
CA THR A 219 8.52 36.54 -18.99
C THR A 219 7.22 35.76 -19.14
N GLY A 220 7.10 34.60 -18.49
CA GLY A 220 6.01 33.66 -18.69
C GLY A 220 6.03 32.96 -20.06
N ALA A 221 7.05 33.22 -20.89
CA ALA A 221 7.24 32.56 -22.17
C ALA A 221 7.52 31.07 -21.98
N VAL A 222 6.96 30.25 -22.86
CA VAL A 222 7.22 28.81 -22.90
C VAL A 222 8.38 28.57 -23.86
N THR A 223 9.49 28.08 -23.34
CA THR A 223 10.69 27.74 -24.12
C THR A 223 11.00 26.26 -23.98
N ALA A 224 11.84 25.72 -24.86
CA ALA A 224 12.39 24.37 -24.66
C ALA A 224 13.16 24.34 -23.33
N ASN A 225 12.94 23.31 -22.53
CA ASN A 225 13.60 23.14 -21.26
C ASN A 225 15.06 22.72 -21.51
N PRO A 226 16.07 23.52 -21.10
CA PRO A 226 17.47 23.12 -21.25
C PRO A 226 17.79 21.83 -20.47
N ASP A 227 17.08 21.59 -19.36
CA ASP A 227 17.27 20.39 -18.53
C ASP A 227 16.64 19.14 -19.15
N PHE A 228 15.85 19.26 -20.23
CA PHE A 228 15.33 18.09 -20.95
C PHE A 228 16.44 17.36 -21.73
N LEU A 229 17.61 18.00 -21.90
CA LEU A 229 18.75 17.43 -22.62
C LEU A 229 19.78 16.81 -21.67
N ILE A 230 19.37 16.26 -20.53
CA ILE A 230 20.29 15.64 -19.54
C ILE A 230 21.15 14.51 -20.13
N SER A 231 20.89 14.02 -21.34
CA SER A 231 21.85 13.17 -22.06
C SER A 231 21.74 13.23 -23.58
N SER A 232 22.41 14.20 -24.20
CA SER A 232 23.02 14.02 -25.52
C SER A 232 24.46 14.50 -25.51
#